data_AF-A0A2V5JDB7-F1
#
_entry.id   AF-A0A2V5JDB7-F1
#
_cell.length_a   1.000
_cell.length_b   1.000
_cell.length_c   1.000
_cell.angle_alpha   90.00
_cell.angle_beta   90.00
_cell.angle_gamma   90.00
#
_symmetry.space_group_name_H-M   'P 1'
#
loop_
_entity.id
_entity.type
_entity.pdbx_description
1 polymer ?
#
loop_
_entity_poly.entity_id
_entity_poly.type
_entity_poly.pdbx_seq_one_letter_code
_entity_poly.pdbx_strand_id
1 'polypeptide(L)'
;MKNIRLFFISLFLAAGVSAIAGPPTYEVQPSPTPADENHRDLFDYEMDYTFSSHFYDVRGDFGHGDSLYNDFSYAHRFLITGKWYFRAGVEYERFDFGGTDNGLPDHLQTVHALLALEYVVHDHAGAGIEIDPGPYFQSDAKWNTFDIPWKAWVTFPLKKDKIFAVIGVGGAINSNPVVAPGG
;
A
#
# COMPACT_ATOMS: atom_id res chain seq x y z
N MET A 1 -5.23 -51.55 52.04
CA MET A 1 -4.64 -50.57 52.98
C MET A 1 -3.41 -49.83 52.43
N LYS A 2 -2.63 -50.37 51.47
CA LYS A 2 -1.42 -49.74 50.93
C LYS A 2 -1.69 -48.48 50.08
N ASN A 3 -2.81 -48.46 49.35
CA ASN A 3 -3.14 -47.39 48.39
C ASN A 3 -3.68 -46.11 49.05
N ILE A 4 -4.30 -46.20 50.23
CA ILE A 4 -4.81 -45.05 50.98
C ILE A 4 -3.65 -44.25 51.62
N ARG A 5 -2.62 -44.93 52.12
CA ARG A 5 -1.41 -44.27 52.65
C ARG A 5 -0.66 -43.50 51.57
N LEU A 6 -0.58 -44.04 50.35
CA LEU A 6 0.02 -43.35 49.20
C LEU A 6 -0.76 -42.08 48.83
N PHE A 7 -2.09 -42.14 48.85
CA PHE A 7 -2.95 -40.98 48.55
C PHE A 7 -2.77 -39.84 49.57
N PHE A 8 -2.69 -40.16 50.87
CA PHE A 8 -2.46 -39.15 51.90
C PHE A 8 -1.04 -38.58 51.89
N ILE A 9 -0.02 -39.36 51.53
CA ILE A 9 1.35 -38.87 51.35
C ILE A 9 1.43 -37.92 50.14
N SER A 10 0.78 -38.25 49.01
CA SER A 10 0.74 -37.35 47.85
C SER A 10 -0.01 -36.04 48.12
N LEU A 11 -1.07 -36.08 48.93
CA LEU A 11 -1.84 -34.88 49.30
C LEU A 11 -1.04 -33.97 50.25
N PHE A 12 -0.27 -34.55 51.18
CA PHE A 12 0.64 -33.79 52.05
C PHE A 12 1.85 -33.20 51.31
N LEU A 13 2.38 -33.88 50.28
CA LEU A 13 3.47 -33.35 49.46
C LEU A 13 3.01 -32.16 48.59
N ALA A 14 1.78 -32.20 48.07
CA ALA A 14 1.25 -31.10 47.25
C ALA A 14 0.93 -29.84 48.07
N ALA A 15 0.52 -29.99 49.33
CA ALA A 15 0.22 -28.86 50.22
C ALA A 15 1.48 -28.17 50.79
N GLY A 16 2.63 -28.86 50.84
CA GLY A 16 3.87 -28.31 51.37
C GLY A 16 4.65 -27.39 50.42
N VAL A 17 4.39 -27.45 49.11
CA VAL A 17 5.15 -26.66 48.11
C VAL A 17 4.71 -25.19 48.10
N SER A 18 3.46 -24.89 48.44
CA SER A 18 2.95 -23.51 48.50
C SER A 18 3.47 -22.68 49.67
N ALA A 19 4.19 -23.30 50.63
CA ALA A 19 4.74 -22.60 51.79
C ALA A 19 6.24 -22.24 51.68
N ILE A 20 6.89 -22.56 50.55
CA ILE A 20 8.33 -22.27 50.30
C ILE A 20 8.51 -21.28 49.13
N ALA A 21 7.43 -20.87 48.46
CA ALA A 21 7.46 -19.77 47.52
C ALA A 21 7.55 -18.45 48.32
N GLY A 22 8.76 -17.87 48.38
CA GLY A 22 8.99 -16.55 48.94
C GLY A 22 8.07 -15.48 48.32
N PRO A 23 8.05 -14.26 48.87
CA PRO A 23 7.18 -13.18 48.37
C PRO A 23 7.33 -13.06 46.85
N PRO A 24 6.23 -12.86 46.11
CA PRO A 24 6.25 -12.81 44.65
C PRO A 24 7.31 -11.82 44.22
N THR A 25 8.34 -12.31 43.53
CA THR A 25 9.27 -11.47 42.80
C THR A 25 8.43 -10.64 41.86
N TYR A 26 8.49 -9.32 42.04
CA TYR A 26 7.87 -8.36 41.14
C TYR A 26 8.57 -8.52 39.79
N GLU A 27 8.00 -9.36 38.92
CA GLU A 27 8.44 -9.39 37.53
C GLU A 27 8.06 -8.04 36.94
N VAL A 28 9.08 -7.23 36.66
CA VAL A 28 8.92 -5.99 35.92
C VAL A 28 8.26 -6.36 34.61
N GLN A 29 6.98 -6.01 34.47
CA GLN A 29 6.27 -6.12 33.22
C GLN A 29 7.13 -5.42 32.15
N PRO A 30 7.48 -6.09 31.04
CA PRO A 30 8.32 -5.49 30.03
C PRO A 30 7.72 -4.15 29.63
N SER A 31 8.56 -3.11 29.57
CA SER A 31 8.13 -1.79 29.12
C SER A 31 7.34 -1.96 27.82
N PRO A 32 6.22 -1.23 27.65
CA PRO A 32 5.45 -1.32 26.42
C PRO A 32 6.39 -1.14 25.24
N THR A 33 6.29 -2.04 24.26
CA THR A 33 7.00 -1.95 22.99
C THR A 33 6.88 -0.51 22.48
N PRO A 34 7.98 0.14 22.04
CA PRO A 34 7.92 1.51 21.56
C PRO A 34 6.74 1.70 20.61
N ALA A 35 6.02 2.81 20.79
CA ALA A 35 4.91 3.17 19.92
C ALA A 35 5.39 3.12 18.46
N ASP A 36 4.52 2.59 17.63
CA ASP A 36 4.75 2.37 16.22
C ASP A 36 5.03 3.72 15.53
N GLU A 37 6.29 4.02 15.20
CA GLU A 37 6.73 5.32 14.66
C GLU A 37 6.28 5.59 13.22
N ASN A 38 5.63 4.62 12.57
CA ASN A 38 5.23 4.72 11.17
C ASN A 38 3.96 5.56 11.01
N HIS A 39 3.97 6.49 10.05
CA HIS A 39 2.78 7.21 9.63
C HIS A 39 1.79 6.24 9.02
N ARG A 40 0.54 6.31 9.50
CA ARG A 40 -0.54 5.43 9.05
C ARG A 40 -1.38 6.08 7.97
N ASP A 41 -1.57 7.39 8.05
CA ASP A 41 -2.31 8.15 7.05
C ASP A 41 -1.32 8.70 6.02
N LEU A 42 -1.58 8.39 4.77
CA LEU A 42 -0.79 8.78 3.62
C LEU A 42 -1.65 9.64 2.72
N PHE A 43 -1.11 10.78 2.33
CA PHE A 43 -1.76 11.76 1.49
C PHE A 43 -0.77 12.19 0.42
N ASP A 44 -1.20 12.16 -0.83
CA ASP A 44 -0.43 12.66 -1.96
C ASP A 44 -1.32 13.51 -2.88
N TYR A 45 -0.72 14.56 -3.45
CA TYR A 45 -1.35 15.42 -4.43
C TYR A 45 -0.28 15.95 -5.38
N GLU A 46 -0.42 15.63 -6.66
CA GLU A 46 0.45 16.05 -7.74
C GLU A 46 -0.36 16.83 -8.79
N MET A 47 0.26 17.87 -9.35
CA MET A 47 -0.32 18.68 -10.41
C MET A 47 0.78 19.12 -11.37
N ASP A 48 0.66 18.69 -12.62
CA ASP A 48 1.57 19.06 -13.70
C ASP A 48 0.84 19.79 -14.81
N TYR A 49 1.43 20.90 -15.26
CA TYR A 49 0.96 21.61 -16.44
C TYR A 49 2.04 21.68 -17.50
N THR A 50 1.72 21.19 -18.69
CA THR A 50 2.61 21.22 -19.86
C THR A 50 2.12 22.28 -20.84
N PHE A 51 2.97 23.28 -21.10
CA PHE A 51 2.67 24.36 -22.04
C PHE A 51 2.96 23.95 -23.49
N SER A 52 1.94 24.00 -24.35
CA SER A 52 2.04 24.01 -25.82
C SER A 52 3.09 23.05 -26.41
N SER A 53 2.98 21.77 -26.09
CA SER A 53 3.85 20.72 -26.63
C SER A 53 3.35 20.27 -28.00
N HIS A 54 4.29 20.01 -28.91
CA HIS A 54 3.99 19.33 -30.17
C HIS A 54 3.80 17.84 -29.92
N PHE A 55 2.74 17.27 -30.50
CA PHE A 55 2.50 15.83 -30.52
C PHE A 55 3.09 15.26 -31.80
N TYR A 56 4.00 14.30 -31.68
CA TYR A 56 4.62 13.65 -32.83
C TYR A 56 4.23 12.17 -32.86
N ASP A 57 3.82 11.68 -34.02
CA ASP A 57 3.75 10.23 -34.32
C ASP A 57 4.75 9.88 -35.45
N VAL A 58 4.94 8.60 -35.74
CA VAL A 58 5.76 8.09 -36.86
C VAL A 58 5.39 8.66 -38.23
N ARG A 59 4.22 9.32 -38.36
CA ARG A 59 3.75 9.96 -39.60
C ARG A 59 3.90 11.49 -39.65
N GLY A 60 4.39 12.15 -38.59
CA GLY A 60 4.61 13.60 -38.55
C GLY A 60 3.97 14.31 -37.35
N ASP A 61 3.90 15.64 -37.42
CA ASP A 61 3.26 16.51 -36.41
C ASP A 61 1.74 16.30 -36.41
N PHE A 62 1.21 15.91 -35.26
CA PHE A 62 -0.19 15.60 -35.01
C PHE A 62 -0.95 16.77 -34.36
N GLY A 63 -0.28 17.92 -34.21
CA GLY A 63 -0.82 19.13 -33.60
C GLY A 63 -0.06 19.54 -32.35
N HIS A 64 -0.46 20.67 -31.78
CA HIS A 64 0.08 21.16 -30.52
C HIS A 64 -1.03 21.29 -29.48
N GLY A 65 -0.67 21.17 -28.22
CA GLY A 65 -1.63 21.29 -27.15
C GLY A 65 -0.98 21.49 -25.80
N ASP A 66 -1.80 21.93 -24.86
CA ASP A 66 -1.48 21.94 -23.46
C ASP A 66 -2.05 20.71 -22.76
N SER A 67 -1.43 20.33 -21.66
CA SER A 67 -1.99 19.27 -20.83
C SER A 67 -1.92 19.61 -19.36
N LEU A 68 -2.95 19.18 -18.64
CA LEU A 68 -3.03 19.30 -17.20
C LEU A 68 -3.21 17.91 -16.61
N TYR A 69 -2.27 17.48 -15.77
CA TYR A 69 -2.37 16.26 -14.98
C TYR A 69 -2.63 16.64 -13.53
N ASN A 70 -3.59 15.97 -12.91
CA ASN A 70 -3.84 16.02 -11.48
C ASN A 70 -3.92 14.59 -10.96
N ASP A 71 -3.21 14.32 -9.87
CA ASP A 71 -3.32 13.09 -9.10
C ASP A 71 -3.59 13.44 -7.63
N PHE A 72 -4.52 12.70 -7.04
CA PHE A 72 -4.87 12.78 -5.65
C PHE A 72 -4.98 11.38 -5.08
N SER A 73 -4.26 11.10 -4.01
CA SER A 73 -4.39 9.84 -3.29
C SER A 73 -4.49 10.00 -1.77
N TYR A 74 -5.27 9.11 -1.18
CA TYR A 74 -5.36 8.95 0.27
C TYR A 74 -5.37 7.47 0.62
N ALA A 75 -4.51 7.07 1.57
CA ALA A 75 -4.47 5.70 2.06
C ALA A 75 -4.23 5.62 3.57
N HIS A 76 -4.75 4.57 4.20
CA HIS A 76 -4.54 4.27 5.61
C HIS A 76 -3.86 2.91 5.79
N ARG A 77 -2.88 2.84 6.70
CA ARG A 77 -2.16 1.62 7.09
C ARG A 77 -2.73 1.02 8.38
N PHE A 78 -3.31 -0.16 8.25
CA PHE A 78 -3.75 -0.99 9.36
C PHE A 78 -2.60 -1.91 9.79
N LEU A 79 -2.11 -1.75 11.02
CA LEU A 79 -1.11 -2.67 11.59
C LEU A 79 -1.72 -4.07 11.72
N ILE A 80 -1.12 -5.05 11.04
CA ILE A 80 -1.50 -6.46 11.16
C ILE A 80 -0.74 -7.08 12.34
N THR A 81 0.59 -7.06 12.26
CA THR A 81 1.48 -7.61 13.29
C THR A 81 2.93 -7.21 13.05
N GLY A 82 3.68 -6.93 14.12
CA GLY A 82 5.09 -6.56 14.04
C GLY A 82 5.30 -5.32 13.17
N LYS A 83 5.82 -5.52 11.95
CA LYS A 83 6.07 -4.46 10.94
C LYS A 83 5.22 -4.64 9.68
N TRP A 84 4.25 -5.55 9.69
CA TRP A 84 3.35 -5.82 8.58
C TRP A 84 2.10 -4.97 8.68
N TYR A 85 1.77 -4.29 7.59
CA TYR A 85 0.58 -3.47 7.45
C TYR A 85 -0.23 -3.91 6.24
N PHE A 86 -1.53 -3.77 6.39
CA PHE A 86 -2.43 -3.72 5.26
C PHE A 86 -2.71 -2.23 4.97
N ARG A 87 -2.44 -1.78 3.76
CA ARG A 87 -2.74 -0.43 3.29
C ARG A 87 -3.99 -0.46 2.44
N ALA A 88 -4.96 0.39 2.75
CA ALA A 88 -6.15 0.58 1.93
C ALA A 88 -6.39 2.06 1.67
N GLY A 89 -6.70 2.42 0.44
CA GLY A 89 -6.87 3.80 0.03
C GLY A 89 -7.66 3.96 -1.26
N VAL A 90 -7.72 5.20 -1.72
CA VAL A 90 -8.30 5.60 -3.00
C VAL A 90 -7.37 6.58 -3.68
N GLU A 91 -7.29 6.47 -5.00
CA GLU A 91 -6.56 7.37 -5.89
C GLU A 91 -7.53 7.85 -6.97
N TYR A 92 -7.39 9.12 -7.34
CA TYR A 92 -8.11 9.73 -8.44
C TYR A 92 -7.13 10.52 -9.29
N GLU A 93 -7.02 10.11 -10.53
CA GLU A 93 -6.19 10.81 -11.52
C GLU A 93 -7.07 11.40 -12.61
N ARG A 94 -6.67 12.57 -13.09
CA ARG A 94 -7.29 13.24 -14.22
C ARG A 94 -6.23 13.87 -15.09
N PHE A 95 -6.27 13.53 -16.37
CA PHE A 95 -5.47 14.11 -17.42
C PHE A 95 -6.40 14.85 -18.38
N ASP A 96 -6.27 16.17 -18.46
CA ASP A 96 -6.97 17.01 -19.44
C ASP A 96 -6.01 17.35 -20.60
N PHE A 97 -6.50 17.20 -21.82
CA PHE A 97 -5.77 17.56 -23.04
C PHE A 97 -6.47 18.75 -23.71
N GLY A 98 -5.75 19.86 -23.84
CA GLY A 98 -6.16 21.02 -24.63
C GLY A 98 -5.40 21.06 -25.96
N GLY A 99 -5.98 21.64 -27.01
CA GLY A 99 -5.28 21.80 -28.29
C GLY A 99 -6.18 21.67 -29.52
N THR A 100 -5.53 21.56 -30.69
CA THR A 100 -6.20 21.30 -31.99
C THR A 100 -6.68 19.84 -32.09
N ASP A 101 -7.45 19.47 -33.12
CA ASP A 101 -7.85 18.07 -33.45
C ASP A 101 -6.63 17.14 -33.61
N ASN A 102 -6.06 16.72 -32.49
CA ASN A 102 -4.85 15.89 -32.36
C ASN A 102 -5.19 14.41 -32.09
N GLY A 103 -6.45 14.03 -32.27
CA GLY A 103 -6.94 12.67 -32.03
C GLY A 103 -6.88 12.21 -30.58
N LEU A 104 -6.49 13.08 -29.63
CA LEU A 104 -6.53 12.79 -28.21
C LEU A 104 -7.94 13.07 -27.67
N PRO A 105 -8.37 12.35 -26.63
CA PRO A 105 -9.61 12.70 -25.95
C PRO A 105 -9.46 14.00 -25.15
N ASP A 106 -10.56 14.72 -24.93
CA ASP A 106 -10.57 15.97 -24.14
C ASP A 106 -10.00 15.76 -22.73
N HIS A 107 -10.33 14.61 -22.12
CA HIS A 107 -9.85 14.24 -20.80
C HIS A 107 -9.88 12.73 -20.62
N LEU A 108 -9.01 12.22 -19.75
CA LEU A 108 -8.99 10.84 -19.27
C LEU A 108 -8.90 10.89 -17.75
N GLN A 109 -9.73 10.09 -17.09
CA GLN A 109 -9.84 10.05 -15.65
C GLN A 109 -9.82 8.60 -15.18
N THR A 110 -9.39 8.40 -13.95
CA THR A 110 -9.47 7.09 -13.32
C THR A 110 -9.65 7.21 -11.82
N VAL A 111 -10.29 6.20 -11.23
CA VAL A 111 -10.46 6.07 -9.79
C VAL A 111 -10.06 4.66 -9.40
N HIS A 112 -9.02 4.52 -8.59
CA HIS A 112 -8.50 3.23 -8.15
C HIS A 112 -8.64 3.07 -6.64
N ALA A 113 -8.92 1.84 -6.20
CA ALA A 113 -8.68 1.49 -4.80
C ALA A 113 -7.22 1.07 -4.66
N LEU A 114 -6.49 1.64 -3.70
CA LEU A 114 -5.11 1.28 -3.42
C LEU A 114 -5.09 0.20 -2.34
N LEU A 115 -4.72 -1.03 -2.66
CA LEU A 115 -4.72 -2.15 -1.71
C LEU A 115 -3.33 -2.80 -1.65
N ALA A 116 -2.62 -2.65 -0.54
CA ALA A 116 -1.28 -3.20 -0.38
C ALA A 116 -1.09 -4.03 0.88
N LEU A 117 -0.25 -5.06 0.80
CA LEU A 117 0.37 -5.72 1.94
C LEU A 117 1.84 -5.31 1.98
N GLU A 118 2.24 -4.59 3.02
CA GLU A 118 3.58 -3.98 3.09
C GLU A 118 4.27 -4.28 4.42
N TYR A 119 5.59 -4.43 4.34
CA TYR A 119 6.50 -4.52 5.47
C TYR A 119 7.20 -3.17 5.65
N VAL A 120 6.85 -2.43 6.70
CA VAL A 120 7.29 -1.04 6.90
C VAL A 120 8.43 -0.97 7.91
N VAL A 121 9.51 -0.28 7.55
CA VAL A 121 10.71 -0.11 8.37
C VAL A 121 11.12 1.35 8.39
N HIS A 122 11.11 1.97 9.58
CA HIS A 122 11.44 3.38 9.77
C HIS A 122 10.66 4.27 8.80
N ASP A 123 9.33 4.11 8.81
CA ASP A 123 8.37 4.89 8.02
C ASP A 123 8.42 4.70 6.49
N HIS A 124 9.24 3.76 6.01
CA HIS A 124 9.34 3.44 4.60
C HIS A 124 8.87 2.02 4.31
N ALA A 125 8.14 1.82 3.20
CA ALA A 125 7.77 0.50 2.72
C ALA A 125 9.04 -0.26 2.28
N GLY A 126 9.50 -1.17 3.13
CA GLY A 126 10.69 -1.99 2.93
C GLY A 126 10.48 -3.10 1.89
N ALA A 127 9.27 -3.63 1.82
CA ALA A 127 8.82 -4.50 0.73
C ALA A 127 7.29 -4.48 0.69
N GLY A 128 6.69 -4.76 -0.46
CA GLY A 128 5.25 -4.81 -0.56
C GLY A 128 4.75 -5.43 -1.85
N ILE A 129 3.47 -5.78 -1.83
CA ILE A 129 2.68 -6.11 -3.00
C ILE A 129 1.42 -5.26 -2.93
N GLU A 130 1.01 -4.71 -4.06
CA GLU A 130 -0.14 -3.83 -4.20
C GLU A 130 -0.93 -4.15 -5.44
N ILE A 131 -2.23 -3.98 -5.34
CA ILE A 131 -3.18 -4.05 -6.44
C ILE A 131 -4.04 -2.78 -6.42
N ASP A 132 -4.29 -2.24 -7.61
CA ASP A 132 -4.93 -0.94 -7.78
C ASP A 132 -6.22 -1.02 -8.62
N PRO A 133 -7.21 -1.85 -8.23
CA PRO A 133 -8.40 -2.08 -9.04
C PRO A 133 -9.20 -0.79 -9.28
N GLY A 134 -9.52 -0.50 -10.54
CA GLY A 134 -10.33 0.66 -10.89
C GLY A 134 -10.65 0.78 -12.39
N PRO A 135 -11.69 1.57 -12.75
CA PRO A 135 -12.01 1.87 -14.13
C PRO A 135 -11.30 3.12 -14.64
N TYR A 136 -10.86 3.06 -15.90
CA TYR A 136 -10.40 4.22 -16.67
C TYR A 136 -11.51 4.76 -17.58
N PHE A 137 -11.82 6.04 -17.53
CA PHE A 137 -12.96 6.62 -18.25
C PHE A 137 -12.76 8.08 -18.64
N GLN A 138 -13.50 8.55 -19.64
CA GLN A 138 -13.58 9.98 -19.95
C GLN A 138 -14.81 10.56 -19.23
N SER A 139 -15.99 10.26 -19.80
CA SER A 139 -17.28 10.74 -19.27
C SER A 139 -18.03 9.71 -18.44
N ASP A 140 -17.93 8.41 -18.77
CA ASP A 140 -18.72 7.34 -18.15
C ASP A 140 -17.86 6.13 -17.78
N ALA A 141 -17.89 5.71 -16.51
CA ALA A 141 -17.25 4.49 -16.04
C ALA A 141 -18.02 3.24 -16.52
N LYS A 142 -17.35 2.34 -17.25
CA LYS A 142 -17.94 1.11 -17.77
C LYS A 142 -17.16 -0.12 -17.31
N TRP A 143 -17.86 -1.24 -17.12
CA TRP A 143 -17.25 -2.49 -16.64
C TRP A 143 -16.12 -3.03 -17.54
N ASN A 144 -16.14 -2.73 -18.84
CA ASN A 144 -15.10 -3.15 -19.78
C ASN A 144 -13.82 -2.28 -19.72
N THR A 145 -13.84 -1.21 -18.92
CA THR A 145 -12.69 -0.32 -18.68
C THR A 145 -11.99 -0.58 -17.34
N PHE A 146 -12.45 -1.61 -16.63
CA PHE A 146 -11.93 -2.00 -15.33
C PHE A 146 -10.65 -2.82 -15.47
N ASP A 147 -9.58 -2.32 -14.86
CA ASP A 147 -8.30 -3.01 -14.78
C ASP A 147 -7.88 -3.21 -13.32
N ILE A 148 -6.92 -4.11 -13.13
CA ILE A 148 -6.28 -4.39 -11.86
C ILE A 148 -4.77 -4.37 -12.11
N PRO A 149 -4.16 -3.18 -12.17
CA PRO A 149 -2.73 -3.04 -12.04
C PRO A 149 -2.26 -3.70 -10.75
N TRP A 150 -1.09 -4.29 -10.80
CA TRP A 150 -0.42 -4.85 -9.63
C TRP A 150 1.07 -4.52 -9.68
N LYS A 151 1.65 -4.33 -8.50
CA LYS A 151 3.08 -4.09 -8.35
C LYS A 151 3.61 -4.80 -7.12
N ALA A 152 4.84 -5.26 -7.20
CA ALA A 152 5.58 -5.85 -6.10
C ALA A 152 6.97 -5.21 -6.05
N TRP A 153 7.42 -4.83 -4.87
CA TRP A 153 8.69 -4.11 -4.71
C TRP A 153 9.44 -4.51 -3.45
N VAL A 154 10.73 -4.23 -3.47
CA VAL A 154 11.62 -4.30 -2.32
C VAL A 154 12.51 -3.06 -2.29
N THR A 155 12.71 -2.54 -1.10
CA THR A 155 13.51 -1.35 -0.81
C THR A 155 14.70 -1.75 0.04
N PHE A 156 15.91 -1.42 -0.40
CA PHE A 156 17.14 -1.67 0.33
C PHE A 156 17.90 -0.37 0.58
N PRO A 157 18.44 -0.17 1.80
CA PRO A 157 19.20 1.03 2.11
C PRO A 157 20.56 0.98 1.41
N LEU A 158 20.83 1.93 0.53
CA LEU A 158 22.18 2.20 0.01
C LEU A 158 23.02 2.94 1.06
N LYS A 159 22.36 3.81 1.83
CA LYS A 159 22.91 4.50 2.99
C LYS A 159 21.85 4.51 4.08
N LYS A 160 22.21 3.95 5.24
CA LYS A 160 21.33 3.82 6.40
C LYS A 160 20.55 5.11 6.66
N ASP A 161 19.22 5.00 6.66
CA ASP A 161 18.24 6.05 6.98
C ASP A 161 18.37 7.32 6.11
N LYS A 162 18.95 7.22 4.90
CA LYS A 162 19.22 8.40 4.04
C LYS A 162 19.00 8.15 2.55
N ILE A 163 19.48 7.02 2.04
CA ILE A 163 19.39 6.71 0.61
C ILE A 163 18.91 5.29 0.50
N PHE A 164 17.82 5.13 -0.25
CA PHE A 164 17.18 3.86 -0.49
C PHE A 164 17.16 3.61 -2.00
N ALA A 165 17.37 2.36 -2.39
CA ALA A 165 17.11 1.90 -3.74
C ALA A 165 15.89 0.98 -3.69
N VAL A 166 15.02 1.13 -4.68
CA VAL A 166 13.80 0.33 -4.84
C VAL A 166 13.94 -0.46 -6.12
N ILE A 167 13.68 -1.76 -6.05
CA ILE A 167 13.48 -2.61 -7.24
C ILE A 167 12.05 -3.11 -7.18
N GLY A 168 11.34 -2.94 -8.28
CA GLY A 168 9.96 -3.38 -8.42
C GLY A 168 9.70 -4.07 -9.74
N VAL A 169 8.63 -4.86 -9.74
CA VAL A 169 8.01 -5.45 -10.92
C VAL A 169 6.52 -5.15 -10.86
N GLY A 170 5.88 -5.02 -12.02
CA GLY A 170 4.44 -4.78 -12.08
C GLY A 170 3.85 -5.20 -13.40
N GLY A 171 2.53 -5.21 -13.44
CA GLY A 171 1.74 -5.52 -14.62
C GLY A 171 0.28 -5.18 -14.39
N ALA A 172 -0.56 -5.61 -15.32
CA ALA A 172 -2.00 -5.44 -15.25
C ALA A 172 -2.70 -6.76 -15.58
N ILE A 173 -3.79 -7.06 -14.89
CA ILE A 173 -4.55 -8.30 -15.10
C ILE A 173 -5.47 -8.17 -16.34
N ASN A 174 -6.05 -7.00 -16.58
CA ASN A 174 -6.92 -6.74 -17.72
C ASN A 174 -6.32 -5.64 -18.61
N SER A 175 -5.38 -6.01 -19.47
CA SER A 175 -4.77 -5.09 -20.44
C SER A 175 -5.65 -4.84 -21.66
N ASN A 176 -6.92 -4.44 -21.46
CA ASN A 176 -7.68 -3.82 -22.54
C ASN A 176 -7.24 -2.36 -22.58
N PRO A 177 -6.45 -1.92 -23.59
CA PRO A 177 -6.18 -0.51 -23.72
C PRO A 177 -7.52 0.22 -23.75
N VAL A 178 -7.65 1.30 -22.99
CA VAL A 178 -8.68 2.30 -23.28
C VAL A 178 -8.28 2.89 -24.61
N VAL A 179 -8.73 2.25 -25.70
CA VAL A 179 -8.64 2.81 -27.02
C VAL A 179 -9.58 4.00 -26.98
N ALA A 180 -9.03 5.20 -26.97
CA ALA A 180 -9.81 6.40 -27.18
C ALA A 180 -10.64 6.18 -28.46
N PRO A 181 -11.96 6.38 -28.44
CA PRO A 181 -12.76 6.34 -29.64
C PRO A 181 -12.40 7.59 -30.47
N GLY A 182 -11.27 7.53 -31.17
CA GLY A 182 -10.68 8.68 -31.86
C GLY A 182 -9.54 8.22 -32.77
N GLY A 183 -9.91 7.64 -33.91
CA GLY A 183 -9.04 7.18 -34.98
C GLY A 183 -9.84 6.46 -36.06
#